data_AF-A0A316U7X9-F1
#
_entry.id   AF-A0A316U7X9-F1
#
_cell.length_a   1.000
_cell.length_b   1.000
_cell.length_c   1.000
_cell.angle_alpha   90.00
_cell.angle_beta   90.00
_cell.angle_gamma   90.00
#
_symmetry.space_group_name_H-M   'P 1'
#
loop_
_entity.id
_entity.type
_entity.pdbx_description
1 polymer ?
#
loop_
_entity_poly.entity_id
_entity_poly.type
_entity_poly.pdbx_seq_one_letter_code
_entity_poly.pdbx_strand_id
1 'polypeptide(L)'
;MSGPSSAFGKPLIFLGTILLLHSAYSTYEHSSISKSVGVAKPVVPLDITLETVLSLVVLVMGIIQSSQPLKEITWAAEMGKRSLDEIDARPNFATFNHRGPAMFGGVKN
;
A
#
# COMPACT_ATOMS: atom_id res chain seq x y z
N MET A 1 -11.20 0.93 -10.03
CA MET A 1 -11.35 -0.08 -8.95
C MET A 1 -10.01 -0.27 -8.24
N SER A 2 -9.90 0.18 -6.99
CA SER A 2 -8.84 -0.28 -6.10
C SER A 2 -9.07 -1.77 -5.85
N GLY A 3 -8.11 -2.62 -6.24
CA GLY A 3 -8.14 -4.04 -5.85
C GLY A 3 -8.23 -4.16 -4.32
N PRO A 4 -8.73 -5.30 -3.78
CA PRO A 4 -8.75 -5.51 -2.35
C PRO A 4 -7.30 -5.40 -1.84
N SER A 5 -6.98 -4.29 -1.16
CA SER A 5 -5.70 -4.19 -0.47
C SER A 5 -5.68 -5.35 0.51
N SER A 6 -4.71 -6.25 0.40
CA SER A 6 -4.61 -7.37 1.32
C SER A 6 -4.62 -6.81 2.75
N ALA A 7 -5.62 -7.19 3.54
CA ALA A 7 -5.75 -6.70 4.91
C ALA A 7 -4.52 -7.07 5.75
N PHE A 8 -3.77 -8.10 5.31
CA PHE A 8 -2.56 -8.62 5.94
C PHE A 8 -1.26 -7.88 5.58
N GLY A 9 -1.18 -7.13 4.48
CA GLY A 9 0.07 -6.45 4.10
C GLY A 9 0.45 -5.30 5.05
N LYS A 10 -0.54 -4.47 5.39
CA LYS A 10 -0.38 -3.30 6.29
C LYS A 10 0.13 -3.65 7.70
N PRO A 11 -0.44 -4.64 8.42
CA PRO A 11 0.09 -5.01 9.73
C PRO A 11 1.50 -5.61 9.65
N LEU A 12 1.83 -6.35 8.58
CA LEU A 12 3.20 -6.85 8.36
C LEU A 12 4.20 -5.71 8.17
N ILE A 13 3.84 -4.68 7.40
CA ILE A 13 4.68 -3.48 7.21
C ILE A 13 4.90 -2.77 8.54
N PHE A 14 3.84 -2.59 9.33
CA PHE A 14 3.93 -1.96 10.65
C PHE A 14 4.84 -2.74 11.59
N LEU A 15 4.65 -4.06 11.69
CA LEU A 15 5.48 -4.94 12.51
C LEU A 15 6.94 -4.93 12.03
N GLY A 16 7.19 -5.09 10.74
CA GLY A 16 8.54 -5.07 10.16
C GLY A 16 9.25 -3.74 10.39
N THR A 17 8.53 -2.62 10.36
CA THR A 17 9.09 -1.29 10.66
C THR A 17 9.49 -1.17 12.13
N ILE A 18 8.67 -1.66 13.06
CA ILE A 18 9.00 -1.67 14.50
C ILE A 18 10.23 -2.55 14.76
N LEU A 19 10.27 -3.75 14.19
CA LEU A 19 11.41 -4.65 14.36
C LEU A 19 12.70 -4.05 13.79
N LEU A 20 12.61 -3.39 12.62
CA LEU A 20 13.76 -2.72 12.01
C LEU A 20 14.24 -1.53 12.87
N LEU A 21 13.32 -0.73 13.41
CA LEU A 21 13.64 0.35 14.34
C LEU A 21 14.29 -0.17 15.62
N HIS A 22 13.80 -1.29 16.16
CA HIS A 22 14.37 -1.94 17.33
C HIS A 22 15.82 -2.34 17.07
N SER A 23 16.07 -3.03 15.96
CA SER A 23 17.42 -3.48 15.61
C SER A 23 18.38 -2.31 15.30
N ALA A 24 17.86 -1.23 14.70
CA ALA A 24 18.62 0.01 14.53
C ALA A 24 18.99 0.67 15.88
N TYR A 25 18.06 0.66 16.85
CA TYR A 25 18.34 1.15 18.20
C TYR A 25 19.39 0.28 18.91
N SER A 26 19.29 -1.04 18.84
CA SER A 26 20.29 -1.97 19.41
C SER A 26 21.67 -1.76 18.80
N THR A 27 21.74 -1.54 17.49
CA THR A 27 23.01 -1.21 16.80
C THR A 27 23.57 0.13 17.27
N TYR A 28 22.71 1.13 17.45
CA TYR A 28 23.10 2.45 17.95
C TYR A 28 23.64 2.38 19.38
N GLU A 29 22.94 1.69 20.28
CA GLU A 29 23.37 1.48 21.65
C GLU A 29 24.73 0.77 21.71
N HIS A 30 24.88 -0.34 20.97
CA HIS A 30 26.14 -1.08 20.89
C HIS A 30 27.30 -0.21 20.39
N SER A 31 27.05 0.62 19.38
CA SER A 31 28.04 1.54 18.82
C SER A 31 28.39 2.67 19.79
N SER A 32 27.40 3.19 20.52
CA SER A 32 27.57 4.23 21.54
C SER A 32 28.42 3.75 22.71
N ILE A 33 28.13 2.56 23.24
CA ILE A 33 28.89 1.93 24.33
C ILE A 33 30.32 1.62 23.88
N SER A 34 30.48 1.06 22.69
CA SER A 34 31.81 0.75 22.15
C SER A 34 32.68 2.01 22.03
N LYS A 35 32.06 3.14 21.64
CA LYS A 35 32.73 4.43 21.52
C LYS A 35 33.13 5.01 22.88
N SER A 36 32.29 4.86 23.90
CA SER A 36 32.59 5.35 25.26
C SER A 36 33.70 4.55 25.94
N VAL A 37 33.81 3.26 25.65
CA VAL A 37 34.85 2.36 26.17
C VAL A 37 36.17 2.47 25.37
N GLY A 38 36.19 3.20 24.25
CA GLY A 38 37.39 3.42 23.45
C GLY A 38 37.74 2.27 22.50
N VAL A 39 36.77 1.43 22.15
CA VAL A 39 36.96 0.33 21.20
C VAL A 39 37.12 0.91 19.78
N ALA A 40 38.30 0.76 19.19
CA ALA A 40 38.63 1.36 17.89
C ALA A 40 37.87 0.75 16.70
N LYS A 41 37.46 -0.52 16.78
CA LYS A 41 36.69 -1.23 15.75
C LYS A 41 35.66 -2.18 16.39
N PRO A 42 34.48 -1.67 16.79
CA PRO A 42 33.43 -2.54 17.28
C PRO A 42 32.82 -3.35 16.13
N VAL A 43 32.72 -4.66 16.34
CA VAL A 43 32.02 -5.58 15.44
C VAL A 43 30.60 -5.74 15.97
N VAL A 44 29.61 -5.58 15.10
CA VAL A 44 28.21 -5.79 15.49
C VAL A 44 28.00 -7.28 15.77
N PRO A 45 27.39 -7.66 16.91
CA PRO A 45 27.07 -9.03 17.21
C PRO A 45 26.21 -9.69 16.13
N LEU A 46 26.37 -11.00 15.97
CA LEU A 46 25.62 -11.80 15.00
C LEU A 46 24.10 -11.72 15.25
N ASP A 47 23.69 -11.62 16.51
CA ASP A 47 22.29 -11.53 16.92
C ASP A 47 21.58 -10.30 16.31
N ILE A 48 22.12 -9.10 16.51
CA ILE A 48 21.61 -7.85 15.92
C ILE A 48 21.62 -7.91 14.38
N THR A 49 22.63 -8.57 13.81
CA THR A 49 22.71 -8.78 12.36
C THR A 49 21.60 -9.69 11.85
N LEU A 50 21.25 -10.75 12.58
CA LEU A 50 20.12 -11.61 12.23
C LEU A 50 18.78 -10.89 12.41
N GLU A 51 18.61 -10.13 13.50
CA GLU A 51 17.42 -9.33 13.74
C GLU A 51 17.17 -8.30 12.63
N THR A 52 18.19 -7.56 12.20
CA THR A 52 18.07 -6.60 11.08
C THR A 52 17.66 -7.29 9.78
N VAL A 53 18.29 -8.42 9.44
CA VAL A 53 17.99 -9.19 8.22
C VAL A 53 16.57 -9.74 8.26
N LEU A 54 16.15 -10.33 9.38
CA LEU A 54 14.80 -10.85 9.56
C LEU A 54 13.75 -9.74 9.49
N SER A 55 14.01 -8.60 10.13
CA SER A 55 13.15 -7.41 10.10
C SER A 55 12.96 -6.90 8.67
N LEU A 56 14.05 -6.84 7.90
CA LEU A 56 14.03 -6.44 6.50
C LEU A 56 13.20 -7.42 5.64
N VAL A 57 13.39 -8.73 5.82
CA VAL A 57 12.62 -9.75 5.09
C VAL A 57 11.11 -9.62 5.38
N VAL A 58 10.74 -9.46 6.65
CA VAL A 58 9.32 -9.27 7.04
C VAL A 58 8.75 -8.00 6.41
N LEU A 59 9.50 -6.89 6.44
CA LEU A 59 9.07 -5.63 5.85
C LEU A 59 8.87 -5.75 4.33
N VAL A 60 9.81 -6.37 3.62
CA VAL A 60 9.72 -6.61 2.17
C VAL A 60 8.52 -7.50 1.83
N MET A 61 8.29 -8.57 2.58
CA MET A 61 7.12 -9.44 2.41
C MET A 61 5.80 -8.67 2.61
N GLY A 62 5.75 -7.78 3.61
CA GLY A 62 4.60 -6.90 3.83
C GLY A 62 4.33 -5.95 2.65
N ILE A 63 5.40 -5.36 2.09
CA ILE A 63 5.30 -4.45 0.93
C ILE A 63 4.80 -5.19 -0.30
N ILE A 64 5.36 -6.36 -0.60
CA ILE A 64 4.94 -7.20 -1.73
C ILE A 64 3.45 -7.55 -1.59
N GLN A 65 3.03 -8.00 -0.41
CA GLN A 65 1.65 -8.39 -0.16
C GLN A 65 0.69 -7.19 -0.23
N SER A 66 1.13 -5.99 0.15
CA SER A 66 0.33 -4.77 0.06
C SER A 66 0.23 -4.19 -1.35
N SER A 67 1.06 -4.64 -2.29
CA SER A 67 1.04 -4.15 -3.68
C SER A 67 -0.26 -4.51 -4.38
N GLN A 68 -0.72 -3.63 -5.28
CA GLN A 68 -1.90 -3.91 -6.09
C GLN A 68 -1.55 -4.95 -7.16
N PRO A 69 -2.51 -5.84 -7.53
CA PRO A 69 -2.30 -6.77 -8.62
C PRO A 69 -1.99 -6.00 -9.91
N LEU A 70 -1.09 -6.55 -10.73
CA LEU A 70 -0.76 -5.97 -12.03
C LEU A 70 -2.03 -5.89 -12.88
N LYS A 71 -2.27 -4.71 -13.45
CA LYS A 71 -3.34 -4.50 -14.42
C LYS A 71 -2.88 -4.97 -15.80
N GLU A 72 -3.77 -5.63 -16.53
CA GLU A 72 -3.51 -6.02 -17.91
C GLU A 72 -3.30 -4.79 -18.81
N ILE A 73 -2.35 -4.88 -19.75
CA ILE A 73 -1.99 -3.77 -20.65
C ILE A 73 -2.97 -3.59 -21.81
N THR A 74 -3.79 -4.61 -22.09
CA THR A 74 -4.64 -4.67 -23.27
C THR A 74 -5.91 -3.84 -23.08
N TRP A 75 -6.14 -2.89 -23.99
CA TRP A 75 -7.36 -2.07 -23.99
C TRP A 75 -8.64 -2.89 -24.15
N ALA A 76 -8.62 -3.95 -24.95
CA ALA A 76 -9.78 -4.83 -25.16
C ALA A 76 -10.26 -5.50 -23.85
N ALA A 77 -9.32 -5.94 -23.01
CA ALA A 77 -9.62 -6.56 -21.72
C ALA A 77 -10.20 -5.57 -20.70
N GLU A 78 -9.82 -4.29 -20.79
CA GLU A 78 -10.42 -3.24 -19.98
C GLU A 78 -11.80 -2.82 -20.50
N MET A 79 -11.97 -2.71 -21.82
CA MET A 79 -13.24 -2.36 -22.46
C MET A 79 -14.32 -3.42 -22.23
N GLY A 80 -13.94 -4.70 -22.15
CA GLY A 80 -14.87 -5.78 -21.81
C GLY A 80 -15.47 -5.70 -20.40
N LYS A 81 -14.90 -4.90 -19.49
CA LYS A 81 -15.43 -4.68 -18.13
C LYS A 81 -16.41 -3.52 -18.05
N ARG A 82 -16.49 -2.67 -19.07
CA ARG A 82 -17.40 -1.51 -19.13
C ARG A 82 -18.76 -1.93 -19.66
N SER A 83 -19.83 -1.35 -19.14
CA SER A 83 -21.17 -1.60 -19.68
C SER A 83 -21.41 -0.77 -20.93
N LEU A 84 -22.31 -1.24 -21.81
CA LEU A 84 -22.73 -0.46 -22.98
C LEU A 84 -23.38 0.87 -22.57
N ASP A 85 -24.11 0.87 -21.45
CA ASP A 85 -24.75 2.07 -20.91
C ASP A 85 -23.72 3.14 -20.49
N GLU A 86 -22.58 2.73 -19.92
CA GLU A 86 -21.48 3.65 -19.58
C GLU A 86 -20.87 4.30 -20.83
N ILE A 87 -20.77 3.55 -21.92
CA ILE A 87 -20.23 4.04 -23.20
C ILE A 87 -21.27 4.91 -23.92
N ASP A 88 -22.56 4.58 -23.79
CA ASP A 88 -23.66 5.26 -24.49
C ASP A 88 -24.16 6.52 -23.77
N ALA A 89 -23.90 6.66 -22.47
CA ALA A 89 -24.32 7.81 -21.66
C ALA A 89 -23.89 9.19 -22.20
N ARG A 90 -22.87 9.24 -23.08
CA ARG A 90 -22.44 10.40 -23.89
C ARG A 90 -22.78 11.76 -23.24
N PRO A 91 -22.15 12.10 -22.12
CA PRO A 91 -22.59 13.22 -21.26
C PRO A 91 -22.56 14.58 -21.99
N ASN A 92 -21.67 14.75 -22.97
CA ASN A 92 -21.62 15.96 -23.80
C ASN A 92 -22.85 16.17 -24.68
N PHE A 93 -23.65 15.12 -24.92
CA PHE A 93 -24.88 15.15 -25.69
C PHE A 93 -26.12 14.90 -24.82
N ALA A 94 -25.99 14.97 -23.49
CA ALA A 94 -27.11 14.80 -22.60
C ALA A 94 -28.13 15.94 -22.81
N THR A 95 -29.39 15.57 -23.02
CA THR A 95 -30.50 16.52 -23.11
C THR A 95 -31.32 16.47 -21.81
N PHE A 96 -31.80 17.62 -21.34
CA PHE A 96 -32.59 17.72 -20.11
C PHE A 96 -34.11 17.56 -20.33
N ASN A 97 -34.54 17.45 -21.59
CA ASN A 97 -35.94 17.21 -21.95
C ASN A 97 -36.26 15.70 -21.92
N HIS A 98 -36.24 15.13 -20.72
CA HIS A 98 -36.61 13.73 -20.48
C HIS A 98 -37.65 13.65 -19.35
N ARG A 99 -38.21 12.45 -19.11
CA ARG A 99 -39.28 12.24 -18.12
C ARG A 99 -38.81 12.25 -16.66
N GLY A 100 -37.50 12.45 -16.42
CA GLY A 100 -36.89 12.39 -15.09
C GLY A 100 -37.45 13.42 -14.10
N PRO A 101 -37.63 14.70 -14.49
CA PRO A 101 -38.23 15.71 -13.62
C PRO A 101 -39.66 15.37 -13.16
N ALA A 102 -40.48 14.72 -13.99
CA ALA A 102 -41.84 14.32 -13.61
C ALA A 102 -41.88 13.07 -12.69
N MET A 103 -40.81 12.27 -12.69
CA MET A 103 -40.73 11.01 -11.92
C MET A 103 -39.96 11.16 -10.61
N PHE A 104 -38.93 12.02 -10.59
CA PHE A 104 -37.98 12.16 -9.47
C PHE A 104 -37.89 13.61 -8.94
N GLY A 105 -38.50 14.57 -9.64
CA GLY A 105 -38.68 15.93 -9.13
C GLY A 105 -39.87 15.96 -8.20
N GLY A 106 -39.61 15.86 -6.89
CA GLY A 106 -40.58 16.29 -5.89
C GLY A 106 -40.82 17.78 -6.07
N VAL A 107 -41.90 18.13 -6.78
CA VAL A 107 -42.42 19.50 -6.87
C VAL A 107 -42.68 19.98 -5.45
N LYS A 108 -41.75 20.78 -4.91
CA LYS A 108 -42.02 21.65 -3.77
C LYS A 108 -42.30 23.03 -4.35
N ASN A 109 -43.57 23.41 -4.23
CA ASN A 109 -44.06 24.77 -4.36
C ASN A 109 -43.35 25.67 -3.33
#